data_AF-A0A9W5IW30-F1
#
_entry.id   AF-A0A9W5IW30-F1
#
_cell.length_a   1.000
_cell.length_b   1.000
_cell.length_c   1.000
_cell.angle_alpha   90.00
_cell.angle_beta   90.00
_cell.angle_gamma   90.00
#
_symmetry.space_group_name_H-M   'P 1'
#
loop_
_entity.id
_entity.type
_entity.pdbx_description
1 polymer ?
#
loop_
_entity_poly.entity_id
_entity_poly.type
_entity_poly.pdbx_seq_one_letter_code
_entity_poly.pdbx_strand_id
1 'polypeptide(L)'
;MAAHLEEQQELDDFKYFWKNWGRWLFALLIAAALGYLGYIIYKDHKISQNREAAEVLAQMVDKAQSKADSKQINADLLKLQQDYSNTVPAAQATMMVAATEFDAGRYDTAAGHLNWVLSNQKAPLIQALAAQRLAVVLLQQKKYDAAITVLNTKVEADFEPLLLEAKGDVYAAQNKTKEATQSYQQALEKLPKDAIERELLQMKLDSQK
;
A
#
# COMPACT_ATOMS: atom_id res chain seq x y z
N MET A 1 -13.94 -68.35 12.01
CA MET A 1 -12.94 -68.08 13.07
C MET A 1 -11.88 -67.08 12.64
N ALA A 2 -11.38 -67.10 11.39
CA ALA A 2 -10.41 -66.10 10.91
C ALA A 2 -10.95 -64.65 10.88
N ALA A 3 -12.17 -64.44 10.35
CA ALA A 3 -12.77 -63.09 10.26
C ALA A 3 -12.97 -62.42 11.63
N HIS A 4 -13.36 -63.17 12.67
CA HIS A 4 -13.51 -62.60 14.03
C HIS A 4 -12.16 -62.31 14.72
N LEU A 5 -11.09 -63.01 14.35
CA LEU A 5 -9.74 -62.74 14.89
C LEU A 5 -9.14 -61.48 14.25
N GLU A 6 -9.36 -61.29 12.95
CA GLU A 6 -8.93 -60.12 12.18
C GLU A 6 -9.69 -58.86 12.64
N GLU A 7 -11.01 -58.95 12.78
CA GLU A 7 -11.87 -57.87 13.28
C GLU A 7 -11.52 -57.46 14.73
N GLN A 8 -11.07 -58.40 15.56
CA GLN A 8 -10.64 -58.14 16.94
C GLN A 8 -9.23 -57.53 17.02
N GLN A 9 -8.33 -57.91 16.10
CA GLN A 9 -7.02 -57.27 15.95
C GLN A 9 -7.14 -55.82 15.45
N GLU A 10 -7.98 -55.56 14.45
CA GLU A 10 -8.22 -54.20 13.96
C GLU A 10 -8.76 -53.26 15.05
N LEU A 11 -9.67 -53.77 15.89
CA LEU A 11 -10.23 -53.01 17.01
C LEU A 11 -9.19 -52.70 18.10
N ASP A 12 -8.29 -53.63 18.39
CA ASP A 12 -7.25 -53.42 19.40
C ASP A 12 -6.12 -52.52 18.89
N ASP A 13 -5.80 -52.59 17.59
CA ASP A 13 -4.88 -51.66 16.93
C ASP A 13 -5.43 -50.22 16.94
N PHE A 14 -6.74 -50.04 16.70
CA PHE A 14 -7.39 -48.73 16.80
C PHE A 14 -7.37 -48.19 18.24
N LYS A 15 -7.71 -49.01 19.24
CA LYS A 15 -7.66 -48.61 20.65
C LYS A 15 -6.23 -48.23 21.07
N TYR A 16 -5.23 -48.97 20.60
CA TYR A 16 -3.82 -48.71 20.88
C TYR A 16 -3.36 -47.39 20.24
N PHE A 17 -3.70 -47.18 18.96
CA PHE A 17 -3.46 -45.91 18.27
C PHE A 17 -4.10 -44.74 19.03
N TRP A 18 -5.37 -44.87 19.38
CA TRP A 18 -6.11 -43.81 20.08
C TRP A 18 -5.55 -43.52 21.48
N LYS A 19 -5.19 -44.57 22.24
CA LYS A 19 -4.60 -44.43 23.57
C LYS A 19 -3.25 -43.72 23.52
N ASN A 20 -2.45 -43.97 22.47
CA ASN A 20 -1.10 -43.43 22.35
C ASN A 20 -1.07 -42.04 21.67
N TRP A 21 -1.92 -41.81 20.67
CA TRP A 21 -1.91 -40.62 19.82
C TRP A 21 -3.12 -39.70 20.02
N GLY A 22 -4.23 -40.19 20.57
CA GLY A 22 -5.47 -39.42 20.73
C GLY A 22 -5.26 -38.13 21.52
N ARG A 23 -4.47 -38.16 22.60
CA ARG A 23 -4.13 -36.94 23.37
C ARG A 23 -3.39 -35.90 22.53
N TRP A 24 -2.47 -36.32 21.66
CA TRP A 24 -1.70 -35.42 20.79
C TRP A 24 -2.53 -34.88 19.62
N LEU A 25 -3.40 -35.71 19.04
CA LEU A 25 -4.37 -35.27 18.03
C LEU A 25 -5.35 -34.24 18.60
N PHE A 26 -5.87 -34.46 19.81
CA PHE A 26 -6.72 -33.48 20.49
C PHE A 26 -5.96 -32.19 20.83
N ALA A 27 -4.71 -32.30 21.30
CA ALA A 27 -3.87 -31.12 21.57
C ALA A 27 -3.62 -30.31 20.28
N LEU A 28 -3.35 -30.98 19.17
CA LEU A 28 -3.16 -30.35 17.86
C LEU A 28 -4.46 -29.69 17.35
N LEU A 29 -5.61 -30.33 17.55
CA LEU A 29 -6.92 -29.76 17.18
C LEU A 29 -7.25 -28.51 18.00
N ILE A 30 -6.98 -28.52 19.31
CA ILE A 30 -7.15 -27.34 20.17
C ILE A 30 -6.19 -26.22 19.73
N ALA A 31 -4.93 -26.54 19.45
CA ALA A 31 -3.97 -25.55 18.98
C ALA A 31 -4.41 -24.92 17.64
N ALA A 32 -4.92 -25.73 16.70
CA ALA A 32 -5.47 -25.24 15.43
C ALA A 32 -6.71 -24.34 15.64
N ALA A 33 -7.62 -24.73 16.53
CA ALA A 33 -8.82 -23.96 16.84
C ALA A 33 -8.48 -22.61 17.49
N LEU A 34 -7.54 -22.58 18.45
CA LEU A 34 -7.07 -21.34 19.06
C LEU A 34 -6.36 -20.44 18.05
N GLY A 35 -5.54 -21.02 17.16
CA GLY A 35 -4.92 -20.28 16.06
C GLY A 35 -5.95 -19.65 15.12
N TYR A 36 -7.00 -20.40 14.77
CA TYR A 36 -8.09 -19.92 13.91
C TYR A 36 -8.93 -18.82 14.59
N LEU A 37 -9.29 -18.99 15.87
CA LEU A 37 -10.00 -17.97 16.65
C LEU A 37 -9.19 -16.68 16.77
N GLY A 38 -7.89 -16.80 17.07
CA GLY A 38 -6.96 -15.66 17.10
C GLY A 38 -6.92 -14.92 15.76
N TYR A 39 -6.88 -15.66 14.64
CA TYR A 39 -6.94 -15.09 13.30
C TYR A 39 -8.27 -14.35 13.02
N ILE A 40 -9.42 -14.93 13.42
CA ILE A 40 -10.74 -14.28 13.27
C ILE A 40 -10.78 -12.97 14.05
N ILE A 41 -10.40 -12.98 15.33
CA ILE A 41 -10.43 -11.79 16.19
C ILE A 41 -9.52 -10.70 15.62
N TYR A 42 -8.32 -11.06 15.18
CA TYR A 42 -7.38 -10.13 14.54
C TYR A 42 -7.97 -9.52 13.26
N LYS A 43 -8.56 -10.34 12.39
CA LYS A 43 -9.19 -9.89 11.16
C LYS A 43 -10.36 -8.94 11.42
N ASP A 44 -11.24 -9.28 12.35
CA ASP A 44 -12.41 -8.47 12.70
C ASP A 44 -11.99 -7.10 13.26
N HIS A 45 -11.00 -7.08 14.16
CA HIS A 45 -10.43 -5.85 14.69
C HIS A 45 -9.85 -4.95 13.57
N LYS A 46 -9.12 -5.53 12.61
CA LYS A 46 -8.59 -4.81 11.44
C LYS A 46 -9.70 -4.22 10.56
N ILE A 47 -10.81 -4.95 10.38
CA ILE A 47 -11.96 -4.48 9.59
C ILE A 47 -12.66 -3.32 10.31
N SER A 48 -12.88 -3.43 11.62
CA SER A 48 -13.48 -2.35 12.43
C SER A 48 -12.64 -1.08 12.36
N GLN A 49 -11.32 -1.19 12.55
CA GLN A 49 -10.42 -0.02 12.45
C GLN A 49 -10.48 0.66 11.08
N ASN A 50 -10.51 -0.10 9.98
CA ASN A 50 -10.61 0.51 8.64
C ASN A 50 -11.97 1.19 8.44
N ARG A 51 -13.06 0.63 9.00
CA ARG A 51 -14.39 1.25 8.92
C ARG A 51 -14.46 2.55 9.71
N GLU A 52 -13.99 2.55 10.95
CA GLU A 52 -13.94 3.76 11.78
C GLU A 52 -13.04 4.84 11.16
N ALA A 53 -11.87 4.45 10.64
CA ALA A 53 -11.00 5.37 9.93
C ALA A 53 -11.66 5.94 8.66
N ALA A 54 -12.46 5.14 7.95
CA ALA A 54 -13.21 5.61 6.78
C ALA A 54 -14.29 6.63 7.16
N GLU A 55 -14.96 6.45 8.30
CA GLU A 55 -15.93 7.43 8.83
C GLU A 55 -15.26 8.76 9.18
N VAL A 56 -14.09 8.72 9.83
CA VAL A 56 -13.31 9.94 10.11
C VAL A 56 -12.84 10.62 8.82
N LEU A 57 -12.37 9.85 7.82
CA LEU A 57 -12.01 10.38 6.51
C LEU A 57 -13.21 11.06 5.82
N ALA A 58 -14.39 10.43 5.84
CA ALA A 58 -15.59 11.00 5.23
C ALA A 58 -15.95 12.35 5.89
N GLN A 59 -15.93 12.43 7.22
CA GLN A 59 -16.16 13.68 7.95
C GLN A 59 -15.12 14.75 7.61
N MET A 60 -13.85 14.36 7.48
CA MET A 60 -12.77 15.27 7.09
C MET A 60 -12.98 15.82 5.69
N VAL A 61 -13.44 14.98 4.75
CA VAL A 61 -13.77 15.38 3.38
C VAL A 61 -14.95 16.35 3.36
N ASP A 62 -16.01 16.10 4.14
CA ASP A 62 -17.17 16.99 4.25
C ASP A 62 -16.78 18.37 4.82
N LYS A 63 -15.89 18.40 5.82
CA LYS A 63 -15.30 19.63 6.37
C LYS A 63 -14.50 20.39 5.31
N ALA A 64 -13.69 19.68 4.51
CA ALA A 64 -12.94 20.32 3.43
C ALA A 64 -13.87 20.94 2.36
N GLN A 65 -14.94 20.22 1.96
CA GLN A 65 -15.92 20.72 0.99
C GLN A 65 -16.72 21.91 1.51
N SER A 66 -17.06 21.92 2.79
CA SER A 66 -17.73 23.04 3.46
C SER A 66 -16.79 24.21 3.80
N LYS A 67 -15.52 24.16 3.36
CA LYS A 67 -14.49 25.18 3.61
C LYS A 67 -14.28 25.44 5.11
N ALA A 68 -14.34 24.39 5.91
CA ALA A 68 -14.00 24.46 7.33
C ALA A 68 -12.54 24.93 7.54
N ASP A 69 -12.24 25.38 8.76
CA ASP A 69 -10.89 25.80 9.13
C ASP A 69 -9.90 24.62 8.98
N SER A 70 -8.74 24.90 8.39
CA SER A 70 -7.56 24.03 8.33
C SER A 70 -7.24 23.31 9.65
N LYS A 71 -7.48 23.93 10.81
CA LYS A 71 -7.28 23.32 12.14
C LYS A 71 -8.17 22.11 12.37
N GLN A 72 -9.42 22.15 11.89
CA GLN A 72 -10.36 21.03 12.04
C GLN A 72 -9.96 19.86 11.14
N ILE A 73 -9.56 20.16 9.90
CA ILE A 73 -9.06 19.17 8.94
C ILE A 73 -7.78 18.51 9.49
N ASN A 74 -6.87 19.32 10.06
CA ASN A 74 -5.62 18.81 10.64
C ASN A 74 -5.86 17.99 11.92
N ALA A 75 -6.90 18.29 12.70
CA ALA A 75 -7.26 17.48 13.85
C ALA A 75 -7.76 16.08 13.43
N ASP A 76 -8.61 15.99 12.41
CA ASP A 76 -9.06 14.70 11.87
C ASP A 76 -7.91 13.93 11.22
N LEU A 77 -7.02 14.61 10.49
CA LEU A 77 -5.80 14.01 9.95
C LEU A 77 -4.94 13.43 11.08
N LEU A 78 -4.69 14.20 12.14
CA LEU A 78 -3.86 13.76 13.25
C LEU A 78 -4.46 12.52 13.93
N LYS A 79 -5.78 12.52 14.13
CA LYS A 79 -6.51 11.35 14.65
C LYS A 79 -6.30 10.13 13.75
N LEU A 80 -6.45 10.28 12.43
CA LEU A 80 -6.21 9.20 11.47
C LEU A 80 -4.77 8.68 11.51
N GLN A 81 -3.78 9.58 11.61
CA GLN A 81 -2.37 9.22 11.63
C GLN A 81 -1.94 8.56 12.95
N GLN A 82 -2.55 8.92 14.08
CA GLN A 82 -2.19 8.37 15.39
C GLN A 82 -2.95 7.08 15.68
N ASP A 83 -4.27 7.08 15.51
CA ASP A 83 -5.13 5.99 15.96
C ASP A 83 -5.30 4.90 14.88
N TYR A 84 -5.12 5.27 13.61
CA TYR A 84 -5.43 4.41 12.45
C TYR A 84 -4.28 4.38 11.42
N SER A 85 -3.03 4.51 11.87
CA SER A 85 -1.83 4.70 11.05
C SER A 85 -1.63 3.68 9.92
N ASN A 86 -2.07 2.44 10.13
CA ASN A 86 -1.92 1.30 9.22
C ASN A 86 -3.14 1.08 8.28
N THR A 87 -4.12 1.99 8.29
CA THR A 87 -5.35 1.89 7.51
C THR A 87 -5.27 2.65 6.20
N VAL A 88 -5.97 2.18 5.16
CA VAL A 88 -6.01 2.87 3.85
C VAL A 88 -6.61 4.29 3.98
N PRO A 89 -7.68 4.54 4.76
CA PRO A 89 -8.20 5.89 4.95
C PRO A 89 -7.19 6.89 5.53
N ALA A 90 -6.34 6.47 6.48
CA ALA A 90 -5.29 7.35 7.02
C ALA A 90 -4.25 7.73 5.95
N ALA A 91 -3.90 6.77 5.08
CA ALA A 91 -3.04 7.02 3.92
C ALA A 91 -3.69 8.05 2.98
N GLN A 92 -4.96 7.83 2.61
CA GLN A 92 -5.70 8.69 1.70
C GLN A 92 -5.82 10.12 2.24
N ALA A 93 -6.24 10.28 3.50
CA ALA A 93 -6.30 11.58 4.16
C ALA A 93 -4.94 12.30 4.13
N THR A 94 -3.87 11.58 4.48
CA THR A 94 -2.52 12.15 4.48
C THR A 94 -2.08 12.59 3.08
N MET A 95 -2.38 11.80 2.05
CA MET A 95 -2.05 12.15 0.67
C MET A 95 -2.90 13.31 0.13
N MET A 96 -4.15 13.46 0.59
CA MET A 96 -5.01 14.60 0.25
C MET A 96 -4.48 15.90 0.86
N VAL A 97 -4.07 15.87 2.13
CA VAL A 97 -3.44 17.03 2.77
C VAL A 97 -2.09 17.32 2.11
N ALA A 98 -1.28 16.31 1.79
CA ALA A 98 -0.04 16.53 1.04
C ALA A 98 -0.26 17.25 -0.30
N ALA A 99 -1.34 16.93 -1.02
CA ALA A 99 -1.70 17.63 -2.26
C ALA A 99 -2.09 19.09 -1.98
N THR A 100 -2.90 19.35 -0.96
CA THR A 100 -3.28 20.71 -0.55
C THR A 100 -2.06 21.55 -0.15
N GLU A 101 -1.12 20.96 0.57
CA GLU A 101 0.15 21.58 0.96
C GLU A 101 1.04 21.86 -0.26
N PHE A 102 1.09 20.94 -1.22
CA PHE A 102 1.81 21.11 -2.48
C PHE A 102 1.23 22.27 -3.31
N ASP A 103 -0.10 22.32 -3.47
CA ASP A 103 -0.79 23.38 -4.22
C ASP A 103 -0.57 24.76 -3.58
N ALA A 104 -0.40 24.80 -2.26
CA ALA A 104 -0.07 26.01 -1.52
C ALA A 104 1.43 26.34 -1.49
N GLY A 105 2.27 25.60 -2.23
CA GLY A 105 3.72 25.80 -2.30
C GLY A 105 4.49 25.36 -1.04
N ARG A 106 3.84 24.71 -0.08
CA ARG A 106 4.44 24.24 1.18
C ARG A 106 5.08 22.86 0.99
N TYR A 107 6.07 22.80 0.08
CA TYR A 107 6.66 21.55 -0.38
C TYR A 107 7.31 20.72 0.74
N ASP A 108 7.94 21.33 1.74
CA ASP A 108 8.53 20.55 2.85
C ASP A 108 7.45 19.86 3.71
N THR A 109 6.29 20.50 3.88
CA THR A 109 5.17 19.92 4.63
C THR A 109 4.51 18.81 3.82
N ALA A 110 4.30 19.02 2.51
CA ALA A 110 3.82 17.98 1.59
C ALA A 110 4.74 16.75 1.57
N ALA A 111 6.06 16.96 1.51
CA ALA A 111 7.05 15.88 1.56
C ALA A 111 6.99 15.13 2.91
N GLY A 112 6.80 15.84 4.03
CA GLY A 112 6.63 15.22 5.34
C GLY A 112 5.44 14.26 5.39
N HIS A 113 4.29 14.68 4.86
CA HIS A 113 3.09 13.83 4.77
C HIS A 113 3.30 12.60 3.88
N LEU A 114 3.93 12.74 2.72
CA LEU A 114 4.17 11.61 1.82
C LEU A 114 5.20 10.61 2.38
N ASN A 115 6.23 11.10 3.07
CA ASN A 115 7.17 10.25 3.80
C ASN A 115 6.47 9.48 4.95
N TRP A 116 5.52 10.13 5.63
CA TRP A 116 4.70 9.45 6.63
C TRP A 116 3.92 8.29 6.01
N VAL A 117 3.32 8.47 4.82
CA VAL A 117 2.60 7.41 4.11
C VAL A 117 3.53 6.25 3.75
N LEU A 118 4.70 6.55 3.16
CA LEU A 118 5.69 5.53 2.80
C LEU A 118 6.17 4.71 4.01
N SER A 119 6.23 5.35 5.18
CA SER A 119 6.66 4.71 6.42
C SER A 119 5.58 3.78 6.99
N ASN A 120 4.32 4.20 6.98
CA ASN A 120 3.22 3.56 7.71
C ASN A 120 2.34 2.61 6.87
N GLN A 121 2.37 2.71 5.54
CA GLN A 121 1.55 1.91 4.65
C GLN A 121 2.40 0.96 3.82
N LYS A 122 1.89 -0.23 3.51
CA LYS A 122 2.63 -1.22 2.69
C LYS A 122 1.84 -1.73 1.49
N ALA A 123 0.62 -1.24 1.29
CA ALA A 123 -0.16 -1.58 0.12
C ALA A 123 0.60 -1.15 -1.15
N PRO A 124 0.80 -2.04 -2.14
CA PRO A 124 1.62 -1.79 -3.32
C PRO A 124 1.26 -0.50 -4.08
N LEU A 125 -0.03 -0.29 -4.37
CA LEU A 125 -0.52 0.91 -5.04
C LEU A 125 -0.24 2.19 -4.23
N ILE A 126 -0.43 2.15 -2.90
CA ILE A 126 -0.19 3.31 -2.03
C ILE A 126 1.30 3.66 -2.00
N GLN A 127 2.18 2.65 -1.93
CA GLN A 127 3.62 2.84 -2.01
C GLN A 127 4.03 3.51 -3.32
N ALA A 128 3.53 3.00 -4.45
CA ALA A 128 3.83 3.56 -5.76
C ALA A 128 3.35 5.01 -5.91
N LEU A 129 2.09 5.29 -5.56
CA LEU A 129 1.53 6.65 -5.64
C LEU A 129 2.23 7.62 -4.68
N ALA A 130 2.55 7.20 -3.46
CA ALA A 130 3.23 8.07 -2.50
C ALA A 130 4.67 8.38 -2.94
N ALA A 131 5.40 7.39 -3.49
CA ALA A 131 6.74 7.59 -4.03
C ALA A 131 6.73 8.52 -5.26
N GLN A 132 5.80 8.28 -6.19
CA GLN A 132 5.62 9.13 -7.37
C GLN A 132 5.31 10.59 -6.97
N ARG A 133 4.33 10.81 -6.09
CA ARG A 133 3.97 12.16 -5.63
C ARG A 133 5.10 12.82 -4.85
N LEU A 134 5.83 12.07 -4.03
CA LEU A 134 6.98 12.62 -3.30
C LEU A 134 8.08 13.06 -4.26
N ALA A 135 8.31 12.30 -5.34
CA ALA A 135 9.25 12.71 -6.38
C ALA A 135 8.81 14.00 -7.08
N VAL A 136 7.51 14.20 -7.33
CA VAL A 136 6.98 15.47 -7.88
C VAL A 136 7.20 16.63 -6.90
N VAL A 137 7.01 16.42 -5.59
CA VAL A 137 7.32 17.43 -4.57
C VAL A 137 8.82 17.77 -4.59
N LEU A 138 9.67 16.75 -4.57
CA LEU A 138 11.14 16.92 -4.59
C LEU A 138 11.62 17.58 -5.89
N LEU A 139 10.93 17.32 -7.01
CA LEU A 139 11.17 17.96 -8.29
C LEU A 139 10.92 19.48 -8.21
N GLN A 140 9.81 19.92 -7.61
CA GLN A 140 9.54 21.35 -7.39
C GLN A 140 10.59 22.00 -6.47
N GLN A 141 11.12 21.24 -5.52
CA GLN A 141 12.22 21.67 -4.67
C GLN A 141 13.60 21.62 -5.35
N LYS A 142 13.68 21.19 -6.63
CA LYS A 142 14.91 20.94 -7.38
C LYS A 142 15.85 19.92 -6.70
N LYS A 143 15.32 19.05 -5.84
CA LYS A 143 16.04 17.96 -5.17
C LYS A 143 16.04 16.72 -6.06
N TYR A 144 16.63 16.82 -7.25
CA TYR A 144 16.53 15.79 -8.28
C TYR A 144 17.07 14.42 -7.86
N ASP A 145 18.23 14.37 -7.18
CA ASP A 145 18.83 13.10 -6.74
C ASP A 145 17.96 12.37 -5.71
N ALA A 146 17.36 13.13 -4.79
CA ALA A 146 16.40 12.59 -3.83
C ALA A 146 15.14 12.08 -4.52
N ALA A 147 14.63 12.80 -5.53
CA ALA A 147 13.49 12.37 -6.33
C ALA A 147 13.77 11.04 -7.04
N ILE A 148 14.91 10.90 -7.71
CA ILE A 148 15.32 9.64 -8.36
C ILE A 148 15.47 8.51 -7.34
N THR A 149 16.03 8.79 -6.16
CA THR A 149 16.18 7.79 -5.10
C THR A 149 14.84 7.27 -4.62
N VAL A 150 13.87 8.16 -4.37
CA VAL A 150 12.49 7.77 -4.00
C VAL A 150 11.84 6.94 -5.10
N LEU A 151 12.04 7.28 -6.38
CA LEU A 151 11.50 6.54 -7.52
C LEU A 151 12.17 5.18 -7.75
N ASN A 152 13.24 4.85 -7.02
CA ASN A 152 13.81 3.50 -6.98
C ASN A 152 13.12 2.59 -5.95
N THR A 153 12.02 3.05 -5.34
CA THR A 153 11.16 2.22 -4.48
C THR A 153 10.70 0.98 -5.25
N LYS A 154 10.90 -0.19 -4.64
CA LYS A 154 10.45 -1.47 -5.22
C LYS A 154 8.95 -1.57 -5.09
N VAL A 155 8.28 -1.75 -6.23
CA VAL A 155 6.82 -1.90 -6.34
C VAL A 155 6.52 -3.12 -7.20
N GLU A 156 5.26 -3.56 -7.20
CA GLU A 156 4.81 -4.61 -8.11
C GLU A 156 4.94 -4.15 -9.57
N ALA A 157 5.12 -5.10 -10.49
CA ALA A 157 5.38 -4.82 -11.91
C ALA A 157 4.34 -3.89 -12.54
N ASP A 158 3.07 -4.04 -12.15
CA ASP A 158 1.95 -3.24 -12.64
C ASP A 158 2.07 -1.75 -12.31
N PHE A 159 2.84 -1.39 -11.28
CA PHE A 159 3.05 0.00 -10.86
C PHE A 159 4.42 0.55 -11.24
N GLU A 160 5.32 -0.26 -11.83
CA GLU A 160 6.61 0.22 -12.32
C GLU A 160 6.48 1.34 -13.38
N PRO A 161 5.54 1.29 -14.34
CA PRO A 161 5.38 2.36 -15.33
C PRO A 161 5.17 3.73 -14.69
N LEU A 162 4.43 3.79 -13.57
CA LEU A 162 4.15 5.03 -12.84
C LEU A 162 5.42 5.69 -12.32
N LEU A 163 6.34 4.88 -11.76
CA LEU A 163 7.61 5.40 -11.24
C LEU A 163 8.58 5.74 -12.37
N LEU A 164 8.56 4.99 -13.47
CA LEU A 164 9.40 5.23 -14.65
C LEU A 164 9.00 6.52 -15.38
N GLU A 165 7.69 6.78 -15.54
CA GLU A 165 7.20 8.05 -16.06
C GLU A 165 7.73 9.22 -15.21
N ALA A 166 7.57 9.14 -13.89
CA ALA A 166 8.07 10.18 -12.98
C ALA A 166 9.60 10.33 -13.04
N LYS A 167 10.37 9.26 -13.26
CA LYS A 167 11.83 9.36 -13.47
C LYS A 167 12.13 10.14 -14.73
N GLY A 168 11.40 9.85 -15.81
CA GLY A 168 11.49 10.59 -17.06
C GLY A 168 11.26 12.08 -16.84
N ASP A 169 10.22 12.45 -16.08
CA ASP A 169 9.91 13.84 -15.77
C ASP A 169 11.05 14.52 -14.97
N VAL A 170 11.63 13.81 -14.00
CA VAL A 170 12.77 14.31 -13.21
C VAL A 170 14.03 14.47 -14.07
N TYR A 171 14.29 13.58 -15.02
CA TYR A 171 15.41 13.69 -15.95
C TYR A 171 15.20 14.81 -16.98
N ALA A 172 13.99 14.95 -17.51
CA ALA A 172 13.63 16.01 -18.45
C ALA A 172 13.85 17.39 -17.81
N ALA A 173 13.43 17.57 -16.55
CA ALA A 173 13.66 18.80 -15.79
C ALA A 173 15.15 19.12 -15.52
N GLN A 174 16.03 18.12 -15.62
CA GLN A 174 17.49 18.29 -15.54
C GLN A 174 18.13 18.50 -16.92
N ASN A 175 17.35 18.57 -18.01
CA ASN A 175 17.82 18.55 -19.39
C ASN A 175 18.62 17.28 -19.75
N LYS A 176 18.37 16.17 -19.03
CA LYS A 176 18.97 14.85 -19.28
C LYS A 176 18.09 14.08 -20.28
N THR A 177 18.07 14.57 -21.51
CA THR A 177 17.17 14.11 -22.57
C THR A 177 17.26 12.61 -22.85
N LYS A 178 18.48 12.04 -22.85
CA LYS A 178 18.69 10.61 -23.12
C LYS A 178 18.07 9.74 -22.02
N GLU A 179 18.31 10.09 -20.76
CA GLU A 179 17.80 9.39 -19.60
C GLU A 179 16.27 9.55 -19.47
N ALA A 180 15.73 10.73 -19.82
CA ALA A 180 14.30 10.96 -19.89
C ALA A 180 13.63 10.06 -20.95
N THR A 181 14.17 10.07 -22.18
CA THR A 181 13.73 9.23 -23.30
C THR A 181 13.72 7.75 -22.92
N GLN A 182 14.82 7.27 -22.32
CA GLN A 182 14.94 5.89 -21.87
C GLN A 182 13.89 5.52 -20.82
N SER A 183 13.64 6.41 -19.85
CA SER A 183 12.66 6.16 -18.79
C SER A 183 11.23 6.09 -19.34
N TYR A 184 10.87 7.02 -20.24
CA TYR A 184 9.56 7.02 -20.89
C TYR A 184 9.35 5.80 -21.81
N GLN A 185 10.38 5.37 -22.54
CA GLN A 185 10.32 4.14 -23.36
C GLN A 185 10.09 2.90 -22.49
N GLN A 186 10.83 2.75 -21.39
CA GLN A 186 10.65 1.63 -20.47
C GLN A 186 9.25 1.62 -19.85
N ALA A 187 8.69 2.79 -19.52
CA ALA A 187 7.31 2.89 -19.06
C ALA A 187 6.31 2.44 -20.14
N LEU A 188 6.48 2.87 -21.41
CA LEU A 188 5.62 2.47 -22.53
C LEU A 188 5.67 0.96 -22.83
N GLU A 189 6.84 0.34 -22.68
CA GLU A 189 7.04 -1.10 -22.88
C GLU A 189 6.29 -1.93 -21.82
N LYS A 190 6.19 -1.40 -20.60
CA LYS A 190 5.55 -2.08 -19.46
C LYS A 190 4.06 -1.80 -19.33
N LEU A 191 3.55 -0.75 -19.95
CA LEU A 191 2.11 -0.48 -20.00
C LEU A 191 1.39 -1.48 -20.92
N PRO A 192 0.16 -1.90 -20.59
CA PRO A 192 -0.75 -2.57 -21.52
C PRO A 192 -0.88 -1.78 -22.83
N LYS A 193 -1.18 -2.43 -23.95
CA LYS A 193 -1.26 -1.77 -25.26
C LYS A 193 -2.47 -0.84 -25.42
N ASP A 194 -3.53 -1.12 -24.67
CA ASP A 194 -4.80 -0.41 -24.62
C ASP A 194 -4.88 0.59 -23.45
N ALA A 195 -3.80 0.73 -22.67
CA ALA A 195 -3.73 1.68 -21.58
C ALA A 195 -3.84 3.13 -22.08
N ILE A 196 -4.73 3.91 -21.46
CA ILE A 196 -5.01 5.31 -21.82
C ILE A 196 -3.78 6.19 -21.59
N GLU A 197 -2.97 5.85 -20.59
CA GLU A 197 -1.76 6.56 -20.19
C GLU A 197 -0.67 6.56 -21.27
N ARG A 198 -0.74 5.63 -22.24
CA ARG A 198 0.23 5.55 -23.33
C ARG A 198 0.27 6.81 -24.18
N GLU A 199 -0.87 7.44 -24.42
CA GLU A 199 -0.94 8.63 -25.29
C GLU A 199 -0.15 9.78 -24.65
N LEU A 200 -0.41 10.07 -23.38
CA LEU A 200 0.32 11.09 -22.64
C LEU A 200 1.82 10.79 -22.57
N LEU A 201 2.18 9.55 -22.32
CA LEU A 201 3.57 9.13 -22.21
C LEU A 201 4.31 9.22 -23.55
N GLN A 202 3.62 8.92 -24.66
CA GLN A 202 4.15 9.11 -26.01
C GLN A 202 4.37 10.60 -26.31
N MET A 203 3.44 11.48 -25.93
CA MET A 203 3.62 12.93 -26.07
C MET A 203 4.86 13.43 -25.29
N LYS A 204 5.05 12.97 -24.04
CA LYS A 204 6.23 13.28 -23.23
C LYS A 204 7.53 12.80 -23.86
N LEU A 205 7.51 11.60 -24.46
CA LEU A 205 8.66 11.04 -25.17
C LEU A 205 9.00 11.85 -26.43
N ASP A 206 7.99 12.24 -27.21
CA ASP A 206 8.18 13.02 -28.43
C ASP A 206 8.67 14.44 -28.15
N SER A 207 8.32 15.02 -26.99
CA SER A 207 8.84 16.31 -26.56
C SER A 207 10.31 16.30 -26.13
N GLN A 208 10.95 15.13 -26.07
CA GLN A 208 12.39 15.01 -25.78
C GLN A 208 13.26 15.09 -27.06
N LYS A 209 12.65 15.11 -28.25
CA LYS A 209 13.37 15.19 -29.53
C LYS A 209 13.72 16.63 -29.88
#